data_AF-A0A957XQD4-F1
#
_entry.id   AF-A0A957XQD4-F1
#
_cell.length_a   1.000
_cell.length_b   1.000
_cell.length_c   1.000
_cell.angle_alpha   90.00
_cell.angle_beta   90.00
_cell.angle_gamma   90.00
#
_symmetry.space_group_name_H-M   'P 1'
#
loop_
_entity.id
_entity.type
_entity.pdbx_description
1 polymer ?
#
loop_
_entity_poly.entity_id
_entity_poly.type
_entity_poly.pdbx_seq_one_letter_code
_entity_poly.pdbx_strand_id
1 'polypeptide(L)'
;ALIGYLRSRDILLVLDDFEHVLTPRNVETVARLLAGAATLRIIVTSRARLQLQAERVIEIEGLPYPAADAAAPAADYAAIELFTRRARQQDAAFALSPTTMEPVAHICRAVGGMPLAIELAAAWTRTLTIEGILDEITRGIDILTATMHDVPPRHRSMRAVFAASWQMLTAEEQAVFAGAALFRGGFETAAARAVVDATPQQLAHLVDRSLLRRTPDGRYRRHPLLLQYATEQL
;
A
#
# COMPACT_ATOMS: atom_id res chain seq x y z
N ALA A 1 -17.82 32.15 -6.79
CA ALA A 1 -17.34 32.00 -8.18
C ALA A 1 -17.25 30.53 -8.61
N LEU A 2 -16.36 29.72 -8.03
CA LEU A 2 -16.11 28.32 -8.46
C LEU A 2 -17.36 27.42 -8.47
N ILE A 3 -18.13 27.36 -7.38
CA ILE A 3 -19.38 26.55 -7.33
C ILE A 3 -20.36 26.97 -8.43
N GLY A 4 -20.52 28.27 -8.66
CA GLY A 4 -21.38 28.79 -9.73
C GLY A 4 -20.91 28.36 -11.12
N TYR A 5 -19.60 28.30 -11.33
CA TYR A 5 -19.00 27.78 -12.57
C TYR A 5 -19.26 26.26 -12.75
N LEU A 6 -19.18 25.48 -11.68
CA LEU A 6 -19.34 24.02 -11.74
C LEU A 6 -20.81 23.58 -11.88
N ARG A 7 -21.77 24.36 -11.36
CA ARG A 7 -23.17 23.97 -11.24
C ARG A 7 -23.85 23.63 -12.57
N SER A 8 -23.47 24.27 -13.66
CA SER A 8 -24.08 24.08 -14.98
C SER A 8 -23.29 23.15 -15.91
N ARG A 9 -22.32 22.39 -15.37
CA ARG A 9 -21.41 21.55 -16.17
C ARG A 9 -21.34 20.13 -15.64
N ASP A 10 -21.19 19.18 -16.55
CA ASP A 10 -20.85 17.80 -16.23
C ASP A 10 -19.32 17.68 -16.14
N ILE A 11 -18.79 17.77 -14.92
CA ILE A 11 -17.35 17.77 -14.66
C ILE A 11 -16.99 16.58 -13.77
N LEU A 12 -15.89 15.91 -14.14
CA LEU A 12 -15.15 15.02 -13.26
C LEU A 12 -13.90 15.75 -12.75
N LEU A 13 -13.80 15.95 -11.44
CA LEU A 13 -12.63 16.52 -10.78
C LEU A 13 -11.82 15.38 -10.18
N VAL A 14 -10.54 15.29 -10.54
CA VAL A 14 -9.60 14.32 -9.94
C VAL A 14 -8.65 15.08 -9.03
N LEU A 15 -8.65 14.71 -7.75
CA LEU A 15 -7.76 15.23 -6.72
C LEU A 15 -6.76 14.12 -6.38
N ASP A 16 -5.55 14.26 -6.89
CA ASP A 16 -4.48 13.27 -6.69
C ASP A 16 -3.65 13.59 -5.45
N ASP A 17 -3.24 12.56 -4.70
CA ASP A 17 -2.32 12.65 -3.55
C ASP A 17 -2.83 13.61 -2.44
N PHE A 18 -4.14 13.55 -2.15
CA PHE A 18 -4.84 14.54 -1.35
C PHE A 18 -4.44 14.54 0.14
N GLU A 19 -3.83 13.46 0.64
CA GLU A 19 -3.30 13.35 2.01
C GLU A 19 -2.33 14.48 2.37
N HIS A 20 -1.58 15.01 1.39
CA HIS A 20 -0.62 16.10 1.61
C HIS A 20 -1.29 17.45 1.91
N VAL A 21 -2.55 17.60 1.51
CA VAL A 21 -3.36 18.79 1.75
C VAL A 21 -4.57 18.48 2.61
N LEU A 22 -4.59 17.33 3.27
CA LEU A 22 -5.70 16.88 4.09
C LEU A 22 -5.78 17.72 5.37
N THR A 23 -6.61 18.76 5.32
CA THR A 23 -6.94 19.64 6.43
C THR A 23 -8.47 19.73 6.55
N PRO A 24 -9.02 20.00 7.75
CA PRO A 24 -10.48 20.15 7.92
C PRO A 24 -11.08 21.14 6.91
N ARG A 25 -10.41 22.27 6.69
CA ARG A 25 -10.80 23.30 5.71
C ARG A 25 -10.89 22.77 4.27
N ASN A 26 -9.93 21.94 3.85
CA ASN A 26 -9.91 21.41 2.49
C ASN A 26 -10.98 20.32 2.31
N VAL A 27 -11.20 19.49 3.33
CA VAL A 27 -12.30 18.51 3.35
C VAL A 27 -13.67 19.21 3.29
N GLU A 28 -13.88 20.27 4.08
CA GLU A 28 -15.08 21.10 4.02
C GLU A 28 -15.28 21.74 2.64
N THR A 29 -14.18 22.13 1.98
CA THR A 29 -14.23 22.68 0.63
C THR A 29 -14.73 21.63 -0.38
N VAL A 30 -14.24 20.39 -0.30
CA VAL A 30 -14.73 19.28 -1.12
C VAL A 30 -16.22 19.03 -0.88
N ALA A 31 -16.66 19.00 0.39
CA ALA A 31 -18.07 18.83 0.73
C ALA A 31 -18.96 19.96 0.15
N ARG A 32 -18.50 21.21 0.24
CA ARG A 32 -19.22 22.37 -0.33
C ARG A 32 -19.30 22.34 -1.85
N LEU A 33 -18.28 21.84 -2.53
CA LEU A 33 -18.29 21.68 -3.99
C LEU A 33 -19.35 20.65 -4.40
N LEU A 34 -19.38 19.49 -3.74
CA LEU A 34 -20.37 18.43 -3.98
C LEU A 34 -21.81 18.93 -3.71
N ALA A 35 -22.02 19.64 -2.60
CA ALA A 35 -23.34 20.19 -2.27
C ALA A 35 -23.80 21.31 -3.23
N GLY A 36 -22.84 22.03 -3.82
CA GLY A 36 -23.12 23.20 -4.65
C GLY A 36 -23.34 22.93 -6.14
N ALA A 37 -22.92 21.76 -6.64
CA ALA A 37 -22.95 21.37 -8.04
C ALA A 37 -23.41 19.90 -8.20
N ALA A 38 -24.70 19.69 -8.47
CA ALA A 38 -25.34 18.36 -8.45
C ALA A 38 -24.77 17.34 -9.46
N THR A 39 -24.18 17.79 -10.57
CA THR A 39 -23.58 16.96 -11.62
C THR A 39 -22.08 16.72 -11.42
N LEU A 40 -21.45 17.37 -10.44
CA LEU A 40 -20.03 17.24 -10.17
C LEU A 40 -19.72 15.86 -9.61
N ARG A 41 -18.75 15.17 -10.21
CA ARG A 41 -18.15 13.95 -9.66
C ARG A 41 -16.73 14.28 -9.24
N ILE A 42 -16.33 13.79 -8.07
CA ILE A 42 -14.97 13.97 -7.55
C ILE A 42 -14.37 12.59 -7.30
N ILE A 43 -13.21 12.32 -7.90
CA ILE A 43 -12.35 11.20 -7.54
C ILE A 43 -11.20 11.77 -6.72
N VAL A 44 -10.99 11.20 -5.54
CA VAL A 44 -9.88 11.58 -4.67
C VAL A 44 -8.99 10.36 -4.50
N THR A 45 -7.70 10.47 -4.83
CA THR A 45 -6.70 9.48 -4.43
C THR A 45 -6.09 9.99 -3.13
N SER A 46 -6.02 9.12 -2.12
CA SER A 46 -5.45 9.46 -0.83
C SER A 46 -5.07 8.21 -0.04
N ARG A 47 -3.99 8.29 0.73
CA ARG A 47 -3.66 7.29 1.77
C ARG A 47 -4.50 7.41 3.03
N ALA A 48 -5.21 8.52 3.20
CA ALA A 48 -6.09 8.78 4.33
C ALA A 48 -7.50 9.15 3.87
N ARG A 49 -8.51 8.58 4.51
CA ARG A 49 -9.91 8.89 4.20
C ARG A 49 -10.25 10.34 4.50
N LEU A 50 -11.18 10.91 3.73
CA LEU A 50 -11.67 12.27 3.94
C LEU A 50 -12.72 12.32 5.06
N GLN A 51 -13.30 11.16 5.43
CA GLN A 51 -14.33 11.04 6.46
C GLN A 51 -15.59 11.88 6.17
N LEU A 52 -15.96 11.99 4.89
CA LEU A 52 -17.20 12.65 4.46
C LEU A 52 -18.35 11.63 4.40
N GLN A 53 -19.57 12.06 4.75
CA GLN A 53 -20.75 11.18 4.59
C GLN A 53 -21.04 10.81 3.13
N ALA A 54 -20.70 11.70 2.20
CA ALA A 54 -20.83 11.46 0.76
C ALA A 54 -19.70 10.60 0.18
N GLU A 55 -18.72 10.18 0.99
CA GLU A 55 -17.56 9.40 0.54
C GLU A 55 -17.97 7.96 0.20
N ARG A 56 -17.58 7.51 -1.00
CA ARG A 56 -17.55 6.09 -1.34
C ARG A 56 -16.11 5.65 -1.49
N VAL A 57 -15.63 4.85 -0.54
CA VAL A 57 -14.24 4.38 -0.52
C VAL A 57 -14.09 3.16 -1.42
N ILE A 58 -13.05 3.19 -2.25
CA ILE A 58 -12.56 2.03 -2.99
C ILE A 58 -11.14 1.80 -2.52
N GLU A 59 -10.95 0.74 -1.73
CA GLU A 59 -9.61 0.34 -1.30
C GLU A 59 -8.88 -0.31 -2.47
N ILE A 60 -7.66 0.15 -2.76
CA ILE A 60 -6.83 -0.41 -3.82
C ILE A 60 -5.87 -1.41 -3.19
N GLU A 61 -6.00 -2.68 -3.59
CA GLU A 61 -5.12 -3.75 -3.15
C GLU A 61 -3.87 -3.86 -4.05
N GLY A 62 -2.85 -4.56 -3.55
CA GLY A 62 -1.72 -4.97 -4.37
C GLY A 62 -2.15 -5.86 -5.53
N LEU A 63 -1.27 -6.03 -6.51
CA LEU A 63 -1.53 -6.93 -7.62
C LEU A 63 -1.75 -8.36 -7.11
N PRO A 64 -2.66 -9.13 -7.72
CA PRO A 64 -2.87 -10.52 -7.35
C PRO A 64 -1.57 -11.32 -7.53
N TYR A 65 -1.26 -12.16 -6.54
CA TYR A 65 -0.12 -13.06 -6.49
C TYR A 65 -0.55 -14.45 -5.99
N PRO A 66 0.19 -15.52 -6.32
CA PRO A 66 -0.16 -16.87 -5.87
C PRO A 66 -0.03 -17.01 -4.36
N ALA A 67 -1.12 -17.45 -3.71
CA ALA A 67 -1.06 -17.97 -2.34
C ALA A 67 -0.17 -19.23 -2.28
N ALA A 68 0.28 -19.60 -1.08
CA ALA A 68 1.18 -20.75 -0.90
C ALA A 68 0.56 -22.09 -1.36
N ASP A 69 -0.77 -22.17 -1.34
CA ASP A 69 -1.59 -23.32 -1.70
C ASP A 69 -2.40 -23.10 -3.00
N ALA A 70 -2.03 -22.09 -3.80
CA ALA A 70 -2.78 -21.74 -5.00
C ALA A 70 -2.76 -22.86 -6.05
N ALA A 71 -3.94 -23.19 -6.56
CA ALA A 71 -4.13 -24.20 -7.63
C ALA A 71 -3.91 -23.63 -9.04
N ALA A 72 -3.96 -22.31 -9.21
CA ALA A 72 -3.77 -21.66 -10.51
C ALA A 72 -2.27 -21.60 -10.88
N PRO A 73 -1.91 -21.70 -12.17
CA PRO A 73 -0.54 -21.51 -12.62
C PRO A 73 0.00 -20.14 -12.16
N ALA A 74 1.19 -20.11 -11.57
CA ALA A 74 1.76 -18.87 -11.05
C ALA A 74 1.96 -17.79 -12.14
N ALA A 75 2.09 -18.18 -13.41
CA ALA A 75 2.26 -17.27 -14.54
C ALA A 75 1.03 -16.37 -14.80
N ASP A 76 -0.17 -16.75 -14.32
CA ASP A 76 -1.41 -16.01 -14.58
C ASP A 76 -1.62 -14.83 -13.63
N TYR A 77 -0.73 -14.65 -12.66
CA TYR A 77 -0.83 -13.60 -11.65
C TYR A 77 -0.14 -12.32 -12.11
N ALA A 78 -0.87 -11.20 -12.06
CA ALA A 78 -0.38 -9.90 -12.52
C ALA A 78 0.90 -9.43 -11.79
N ALA A 79 1.10 -9.83 -10.53
CA ALA A 79 2.35 -9.55 -9.81
C ALA A 79 3.57 -10.25 -10.44
N ILE A 80 3.40 -11.51 -10.88
CA ILE A 80 4.45 -12.30 -11.54
C ILE A 80 4.73 -11.78 -12.94
N GLU A 81 3.67 -11.39 -13.66
CA GLU A 81 3.79 -10.72 -14.96
C GLU A 81 4.59 -9.42 -14.84
N LEU A 82 4.25 -8.57 -13.86
CA LEU A 82 4.96 -7.32 -13.63
C LEU A 82 6.44 -7.58 -13.29
N PHE A 83 6.73 -8.51 -12.38
CA PHE A 83 8.11 -8.87 -12.03
C PHE A 83 8.89 -9.31 -13.26
N THR A 84 8.32 -10.23 -14.05
CA THR A 84 8.97 -10.77 -15.25
C THR A 84 9.25 -9.68 -16.28
N ARG A 85 8.27 -8.79 -16.50
CA ARG A 85 8.42 -7.65 -17.42
C ARG A 85 9.52 -6.70 -16.99
N ARG A 86 9.63 -6.40 -15.69
CA ARG A 86 10.66 -5.51 -15.15
C ARG A 86 12.03 -6.17 -15.08
N ALA A 87 12.11 -7.46 -14.74
CA ALA A 87 13.35 -8.22 -14.74
C ALA A 87 13.96 -8.27 -16.15
N ARG A 88 13.15 -8.51 -17.19
CA ARG A 88 13.60 -8.47 -18.59
C ARG A 88 14.15 -7.12 -19.06
N GLN A 89 13.71 -6.02 -18.44
CA GLN A 89 14.26 -4.69 -18.73
C GLN A 89 15.67 -4.49 -18.16
N GLN A 90 16.07 -5.31 -17.17
CA GLN A 90 17.37 -5.22 -16.50
C GLN A 90 18.33 -6.32 -16.95
N ASP A 91 17.80 -7.51 -17.22
CA ASP A 91 18.50 -8.65 -17.79
C ASP A 91 17.66 -9.22 -18.93
N ALA A 92 18.08 -8.96 -20.17
CA ALA A 92 17.39 -9.42 -21.38
C ALA A 92 17.33 -10.96 -21.49
N ALA A 93 18.22 -11.68 -20.80
CA ALA A 93 18.23 -13.14 -20.76
C ALA A 93 17.25 -13.71 -19.73
N PHE A 94 16.64 -12.86 -18.87
CA PHE A 94 15.72 -13.32 -17.85
C PHE A 94 14.50 -14.03 -18.45
N ALA A 95 14.34 -15.30 -18.09
CA ALA A 95 13.20 -16.11 -18.43
C ALA A 95 12.63 -16.76 -17.17
N LEU A 96 11.31 -16.62 -16.98
CA LEU A 96 10.61 -17.34 -15.94
C LEU A 96 10.63 -18.84 -16.29
N SER A 97 11.26 -19.64 -15.45
CA SER A 97 11.38 -21.09 -15.57
C SER A 97 10.70 -21.79 -14.38
N PRO A 98 10.50 -23.12 -14.44
CA PRO A 98 10.00 -23.90 -13.30
C PRO A 98 10.85 -23.74 -12.02
N THR A 99 12.16 -23.49 -12.15
CA THR A 99 13.05 -23.31 -10.99
C THR A 99 12.96 -21.91 -10.39
N THR A 100 12.72 -20.88 -11.20
CA THR A 100 12.62 -19.49 -10.72
C THR A 100 11.20 -19.09 -10.31
N MET A 101 10.18 -19.85 -10.74
CA MET A 101 8.78 -19.50 -10.53
C MET A 101 8.40 -19.37 -9.06
N GLU A 102 8.80 -20.34 -8.23
CA GLU A 102 8.49 -20.33 -6.80
C GLU A 102 9.25 -19.23 -6.03
N PRO A 103 10.56 -19.00 -6.27
CA PRO A 103 11.25 -17.81 -5.75
C PRO A 103 10.59 -16.48 -6.12
N VAL A 104 10.16 -16.30 -7.38
CA VAL A 104 9.45 -15.07 -7.80
C VAL A 104 8.10 -14.94 -7.09
N ALA A 105 7.36 -16.04 -6.95
CA ALA A 105 6.11 -16.08 -6.18
C ALA A 105 6.32 -15.69 -4.72
N HIS A 106 7.40 -16.16 -4.09
CA HIS A 106 7.79 -15.75 -2.73
C HIS A 106 8.09 -14.26 -2.64
N ILE A 107 8.83 -13.69 -3.59
CA ILE A 107 9.07 -12.24 -3.63
C ILE A 107 7.75 -11.48 -3.71
N CYS A 108 6.85 -11.85 -4.63
CA CYS A 108 5.55 -11.21 -4.78
C CYS A 108 4.70 -11.28 -3.50
N ARG A 109 4.74 -12.43 -2.78
CA ARG A 109 4.11 -12.58 -1.45
C ARG A 109 4.76 -11.69 -0.39
N ALA A 110 6.09 -11.69 -0.31
CA ALA A 110 6.85 -10.91 0.67
C ALA A 110 6.60 -9.41 0.51
N VAL A 111 6.46 -8.94 -0.73
CA VAL A 111 6.13 -7.53 -1.01
C VAL A 111 4.63 -7.25 -1.06
N GLY A 112 3.77 -8.22 -0.70
CA GLY A 112 2.32 -8.05 -0.65
C GLY A 112 1.67 -7.66 -1.97
N GLY A 113 2.28 -8.00 -3.11
CA GLY A 113 1.78 -7.63 -4.43
C GLY A 113 1.96 -6.15 -4.79
N MET A 114 2.66 -5.36 -3.97
CA MET A 114 2.78 -3.92 -4.20
C MET A 114 3.58 -3.64 -5.49
N PRO A 115 2.99 -2.96 -6.50
CA PRO A 115 3.63 -2.77 -7.79
C PRO A 115 5.03 -2.17 -7.68
N LEU A 116 5.18 -1.04 -6.99
CA LEU A 116 6.47 -0.36 -6.83
C LEU A 116 7.53 -1.27 -6.21
N ALA A 117 7.19 -2.00 -5.15
CA ALA A 117 8.12 -2.94 -4.51
C ALA A 117 8.54 -4.07 -5.46
N ILE A 118 7.62 -4.57 -6.29
CA ILE A 118 7.93 -5.56 -7.34
C ILE A 118 8.92 -5.00 -8.36
N GLU A 119 8.71 -3.76 -8.82
CA GLU A 119 9.64 -3.12 -9.77
C GLU A 119 11.03 -2.93 -9.16
N LEU A 120 11.10 -2.50 -7.90
CA LEU A 120 12.34 -2.32 -7.16
C LEU A 120 13.06 -3.64 -6.90
N ALA A 121 12.34 -4.71 -6.58
CA ALA A 121 12.92 -6.05 -6.44
C ALA A 121 13.46 -6.57 -7.77
N ALA A 122 12.69 -6.44 -8.86
CA ALA A 122 13.10 -6.87 -10.19
C ALA A 122 14.35 -6.11 -10.71
N ALA A 123 14.59 -4.88 -10.23
CA ALA A 123 15.77 -4.10 -10.54
C ALA A 123 17.10 -4.81 -10.17
N TRP A 124 17.08 -5.69 -9.17
CA TRP A 124 18.26 -6.39 -8.66
C TRP A 124 18.65 -7.65 -9.44
N THR A 125 17.81 -8.09 -10.39
CA THR A 125 18.06 -9.29 -11.20
C THR A 125 19.34 -9.22 -12.02
N ARG A 126 19.83 -8.01 -12.33
CA ARG A 126 21.13 -7.79 -12.99
C ARG A 126 22.35 -8.12 -12.12
N THR A 127 22.18 -8.25 -10.80
CA THR A 127 23.27 -8.35 -9.81
C THR A 127 23.10 -9.48 -8.82
N LEU A 128 21.87 -9.97 -8.61
CA LEU A 128 21.54 -11.01 -7.64
C LEU A 128 20.67 -12.08 -8.30
N THR A 129 20.82 -13.32 -7.83
CA THR A 129 19.85 -14.41 -8.06
C THR A 129 18.50 -14.08 -7.43
N ILE A 130 17.41 -14.72 -7.90
CA ILE A 130 16.06 -14.48 -7.36
C ILE A 130 15.98 -14.85 -5.87
N GLU A 131 16.61 -15.95 -5.48
CA GLU A 131 16.73 -16.39 -4.09
C GLU A 131 17.48 -15.35 -3.25
N GLY A 132 18.61 -14.84 -3.76
CA GLY A 132 19.34 -13.74 -3.13
C GLY A 132 18.51 -12.46 -2.95
N ILE A 133 17.66 -12.10 -3.92
CA ILE A 133 16.74 -10.97 -3.79
C ILE A 133 15.72 -11.21 -2.69
N LEU A 134 15.15 -12.43 -2.63
CA LEU A 134 14.21 -12.82 -1.59
C LEU A 134 14.85 -12.77 -0.19
N ASP A 135 16.07 -13.27 -0.05
CA ASP A 135 16.83 -13.24 1.20
C ASP A 135 17.03 -11.82 1.71
N GLU A 136 17.42 -10.89 0.83
CA GLU A 136 17.62 -9.49 1.19
C GLU A 136 16.30 -8.80 1.59
N ILE A 137 15.21 -9.02 0.84
CA ILE A 137 13.87 -8.50 1.21
C ILE A 137 13.43 -9.03 2.58
N THR A 138 13.73 -10.30 2.87
CA THR A 138 13.37 -10.93 4.15
C THR A 138 14.17 -10.35 5.32
N ARG A 139 15.41 -9.89 5.07
CA ARG A 139 16.24 -9.22 6.10
C ARG A 139 15.80 -7.78 6.36
N GLY A 140 15.37 -7.05 5.33
CA GLY A 140 15.02 -5.65 5.46
C GLY A 140 14.44 -5.06 4.18
N ILE A 141 13.75 -3.92 4.30
CA ILE A 141 13.18 -3.25 3.13
C ILE A 141 14.19 -2.38 2.36
N ASP A 142 15.43 -2.27 2.83
CA ASP A 142 16.43 -1.33 2.29
C ASP A 142 16.87 -1.66 0.87
N ILE A 143 16.86 -2.94 0.51
CA ILE A 143 17.13 -3.36 -0.87
C ILE A 143 16.08 -2.79 -1.84
N LEU A 144 14.85 -2.50 -1.39
CA LEU A 144 13.79 -1.94 -2.22
C LEU A 144 13.98 -0.43 -2.40
N THR A 145 15.06 -0.06 -3.08
CA THR A 145 15.50 1.30 -3.36
C THR A 145 15.88 1.44 -4.84
N ALA A 146 15.33 2.46 -5.51
CA ALA A 146 15.67 2.85 -6.86
C ALA A 146 16.98 3.64 -6.87
N THR A 147 17.85 3.31 -7.82
CA THR A 147 19.03 4.11 -8.20
C THR A 147 18.74 5.00 -9.42
N MET A 148 17.52 4.95 -9.94
CA MET A 148 17.08 5.69 -11.14
C MET A 148 16.85 7.18 -10.84
N HIS A 149 17.29 8.04 -11.75
CA HIS A 149 17.29 9.50 -11.57
C HIS A 149 15.95 10.16 -11.89
N ASP A 150 15.09 9.47 -12.65
CA ASP A 150 13.76 9.90 -13.07
C ASP A 150 12.64 9.49 -12.08
N VAL A 151 13.00 8.93 -10.92
CA VAL A 151 12.05 8.56 -9.87
C VAL A 151 11.96 9.69 -8.82
N PRO A 152 10.76 10.23 -8.53
CA PRO A 152 10.56 11.22 -7.48
C PRO A 152 11.11 10.73 -6.13
N PRO A 153 11.73 11.60 -5.29
CA PRO A 153 12.33 11.21 -4.01
C PRO A 153 11.45 10.32 -3.13
N ARG A 154 10.14 10.60 -3.06
CA ARG A 154 9.15 9.82 -2.31
C ARG A 154 8.96 8.38 -2.79
N HIS A 155 9.26 8.08 -4.05
CA HIS A 155 9.17 6.74 -4.64
C HIS A 155 10.56 6.10 -4.82
N ARG A 156 11.62 6.76 -4.38
CA ARG A 156 12.99 6.22 -4.51
C ARG A 156 13.22 5.02 -3.61
N SER A 157 12.46 4.83 -2.56
CA SER A 157 12.52 3.59 -1.78
C SER A 157 11.19 3.28 -1.12
N MET A 158 10.96 2.00 -0.83
CA MET A 158 9.83 1.59 -0.02
C MET A 158 9.87 2.23 1.38
N ARG A 159 11.08 2.44 1.91
CA ARG A 159 11.28 3.16 3.17
C ARG A 159 10.74 4.59 3.11
N ALA A 160 11.03 5.33 2.04
CA ALA A 160 10.52 6.70 1.87
C ALA A 160 8.98 6.73 1.78
N VAL A 161 8.39 5.75 1.07
CA VAL A 161 6.93 5.62 0.96
C VAL A 161 6.29 5.39 2.33
N PHE A 162 6.85 4.46 3.13
CA PHE A 162 6.30 4.14 4.45
C PHE A 162 6.58 5.21 5.51
N ALA A 163 7.75 5.87 5.45
CA ALA A 163 8.07 6.97 6.36
C ALA A 163 7.02 8.09 6.29
N ALA A 164 6.55 8.42 5.08
CA ALA A 164 5.49 9.41 4.92
C ALA A 164 4.16 8.98 5.58
N SER A 165 3.80 7.69 5.50
CA SER A 165 2.61 7.16 6.18
C SER A 165 2.77 7.10 7.70
N TRP A 166 3.97 6.76 8.16
CA TRP A 166 4.33 6.69 9.58
C TRP A 166 4.28 8.05 10.27
N GLN A 167 4.78 9.09 9.60
CA GLN A 167 4.78 10.46 10.12
C GLN A 167 3.36 11.06 10.27
N MET A 168 2.33 10.45 9.68
CA MET A 168 0.94 10.86 9.87
C MET A 168 0.32 10.31 11.16
N LEU A 169 0.99 9.38 11.85
CA LEU A 169 0.51 8.75 13.07
C LEU A 169 0.97 9.51 14.31
N THR A 170 0.11 9.55 15.30
CA THR A 170 0.47 9.91 16.68
C THR A 170 1.37 8.83 17.30
N ALA A 171 2.10 9.18 18.36
CA ALA A 171 2.97 8.21 19.07
C ALA A 171 2.18 7.00 19.60
N GLU A 172 0.94 7.21 20.05
CA GLU A 172 0.06 6.13 20.51
C GLU A 172 -0.34 5.20 19.36
N GLU A 173 -0.72 5.75 18.21
CA GLU A 173 -1.07 4.95 17.02
C GLU A 173 0.14 4.20 16.47
N GLN A 174 1.34 4.79 16.52
CA GLN A 174 2.60 4.12 16.17
C GLN A 174 2.85 2.93 17.09
N ALA A 175 2.69 3.11 18.41
CA ALA A 175 2.84 2.03 19.38
C ALA A 175 1.84 0.89 19.16
N VAL A 176 0.56 1.22 18.90
CA VAL A 176 -0.48 0.21 18.59
C VAL A 176 -0.14 -0.53 17.29
N PHE A 177 0.26 0.18 16.24
CA PHE A 177 0.60 -0.44 14.95
C PHE A 177 1.84 -1.32 15.05
N ALA A 178 2.89 -0.85 15.74
CA ALA A 178 4.11 -1.60 15.95
C ALA A 178 3.88 -2.82 16.85
N GLY A 179 3.10 -2.69 17.93
CA GLY A 179 2.70 -3.82 18.75
C GLY A 179 1.84 -4.84 18.00
N ALA A 180 1.14 -4.41 16.94
CA ALA A 180 0.45 -5.33 16.06
C ALA A 180 1.43 -6.34 15.42
N ALA A 181 2.72 -6.01 15.28
CA ALA A 181 3.75 -6.94 14.79
C ALA A 181 3.83 -8.28 15.53
N LEU A 182 3.38 -8.31 16.78
CA LEU A 182 3.33 -9.52 17.60
C LEU A 182 2.35 -10.57 17.06
N PHE A 183 1.34 -10.17 16.27
CA PHE A 183 0.37 -11.10 15.70
C PHE A 183 0.91 -11.75 14.42
N ARG A 184 0.96 -13.09 14.39
CA ARG A 184 1.19 -13.84 13.15
C ARG A 184 -0.08 -13.81 12.28
N GLY A 185 0.01 -13.20 11.10
CA GLY A 185 -1.13 -13.08 10.19
C GLY A 185 -2.10 -11.97 10.59
N GLY A 186 -3.41 -12.21 10.43
CA GLY A 186 -4.44 -11.24 10.84
C GLY A 186 -4.84 -11.38 12.31
N PHE A 187 -5.54 -10.39 12.87
CA PHE A 187 -5.97 -10.39 14.28
C PHE A 187 -7.37 -9.80 14.44
N GLU A 188 -8.06 -10.15 15.52
CA GLU A 188 -9.38 -9.61 15.85
C GLU A 188 -9.27 -8.44 16.84
N THR A 189 -10.32 -7.63 16.95
CA THR A 189 -10.39 -6.51 17.91
C THR A 189 -10.09 -6.96 19.35
N ALA A 190 -10.62 -8.12 19.76
CA ALA A 190 -10.41 -8.64 21.12
C ALA A 190 -8.92 -8.95 21.40
N ALA A 191 -8.21 -9.48 20.40
CA ALA A 191 -6.79 -9.77 20.50
C ALA A 191 -5.95 -8.48 20.56
N ALA A 192 -6.27 -7.49 19.72
CA ALA A 192 -5.60 -6.19 19.75
C ALA A 192 -5.72 -5.51 21.11
N ARG A 193 -6.92 -5.52 21.71
CA ARG A 193 -7.13 -5.00 23.06
C ARG A 193 -6.33 -5.75 24.11
N ALA A 194 -6.25 -7.08 24.02
CA ALA A 194 -5.55 -7.89 25.02
C ALA A 194 -4.02 -7.74 24.97
N VAL A 195 -3.43 -7.53 23.79
CA VAL A 195 -1.96 -7.54 23.62
C VAL A 195 -1.36 -6.14 23.59
N VAL A 196 -2.04 -5.17 22.99
CA VAL A 196 -1.51 -3.80 22.77
C VAL A 196 -2.42 -2.72 23.32
N ASP A 197 -3.41 -3.09 24.14
CA ASP A 197 -4.41 -2.19 24.74
C ASP A 197 -5.10 -1.26 23.72
N ALA A 198 -5.24 -1.74 22.48
CA ALA A 198 -5.82 -0.93 21.41
C ALA A 198 -7.33 -0.75 21.61
N THR A 199 -7.77 0.50 21.54
CA THR A 199 -9.19 0.85 21.48
C THR A 199 -9.76 0.61 20.08
N PRO A 200 -11.07 0.34 19.93
CA PRO A 200 -11.72 0.27 18.62
C PRO A 200 -11.52 1.53 17.78
N GLN A 201 -11.43 2.71 18.41
CA GLN A 201 -11.20 4.00 17.77
C GLN A 201 -9.80 4.08 17.15
N GLN A 202 -8.76 3.65 17.87
CA GLN A 202 -7.39 3.60 17.34
C GLN A 202 -7.30 2.61 16.16
N LEU A 203 -7.95 1.45 16.24
CA LEU A 203 -8.00 0.51 15.12
C LEU A 203 -8.73 1.10 13.90
N ALA A 204 -9.82 1.83 14.11
CA ALA A 204 -10.54 2.53 13.06
C ALA A 204 -9.68 3.61 12.40
N HIS A 205 -8.91 4.39 13.18
CA HIS A 205 -7.97 5.37 12.64
C HIS A 205 -6.88 4.72 11.78
N LEU A 206 -6.30 3.60 12.22
CA LEU A 206 -5.30 2.88 11.44
C LEU A 206 -5.88 2.31 10.13
N VAL A 207 -7.16 1.92 10.13
CA VAL A 207 -7.88 1.56 8.89
C VAL A 207 -8.11 2.77 8.00
N ASP A 208 -8.55 3.89 8.57
CA ASP A 208 -8.79 5.13 7.83
C ASP A 208 -7.50 5.73 7.23
N ARG A 209 -6.32 5.32 7.74
CA ARG A 209 -4.98 5.66 7.24
C ARG A 209 -4.38 4.58 6.32
N SER A 210 -5.16 3.58 5.93
CA SER A 210 -4.74 2.47 5.05
C SER A 210 -3.53 1.66 5.58
N LEU A 211 -3.30 1.67 6.89
CA LEU A 211 -2.23 0.90 7.53
C LEU A 211 -2.74 -0.48 7.96
N LEU A 212 -3.99 -0.54 8.41
CA LEU A 212 -4.73 -1.76 8.63
C LEU A 212 -5.83 -1.91 7.58
N ARG A 213 -6.14 -3.15 7.27
CA ARG A 213 -7.30 -3.50 6.45
C ARG A 213 -8.21 -4.42 7.24
N ARG A 214 -9.51 -4.15 7.26
CA ARG A 214 -10.50 -5.08 7.82
C ARG A 214 -11.05 -6.00 6.74
N THR A 215 -10.82 -7.30 6.86
CA THR A 215 -11.32 -8.30 5.91
C THR A 215 -12.78 -8.69 6.19
N PRO A 216 -13.48 -9.29 5.20
CA PRO A 216 -14.90 -9.67 5.35
C PRO A 216 -15.16 -10.66 6.50
N ASP A 217 -14.16 -11.47 6.86
CA ASP A 217 -14.18 -12.37 8.03
C ASP A 217 -14.07 -11.61 9.38
N GLY A 218 -13.99 -10.28 9.36
CA GLY A 218 -13.94 -9.42 10.53
C GLY A 218 -12.55 -9.22 11.13
N ARG A 219 -11.50 -9.81 10.54
CA ARG A 219 -10.11 -9.69 11.02
C ARG A 219 -9.42 -8.45 10.44
N TYR A 220 -8.41 -7.95 11.14
CA TYR A 220 -7.49 -6.95 10.63
C TYR A 220 -6.28 -7.62 10.01
N ARG A 221 -5.85 -7.13 8.85
CA ARG A 221 -4.62 -7.51 8.15
C ARG A 221 -3.76 -6.28 7.93
N ARG A 222 -2.48 -6.52 7.65
CA ARG A 222 -1.46 -5.50 7.39
C ARG A 222 -0.71 -5.86 6.13
N HIS A 223 -0.14 -4.86 5.49
CA HIS A 223 0.83 -5.09 4.43
C HIS A 223 2.14 -5.63 5.03
N PRO A 224 2.74 -6.72 4.51
CA PRO A 224 3.95 -7.32 5.07
C PRO A 224 5.12 -6.34 5.20
N LEU A 225 5.39 -5.53 4.16
CA LEU A 225 6.48 -4.56 4.21
C LEU A 225 6.26 -3.40 5.18
N LEU A 226 5.00 -2.96 5.40
CA LEU A 226 4.69 -1.94 6.41
C LEU A 226 4.96 -2.47 7.81
N LEU A 227 4.64 -3.75 8.03
CA LEU A 227 4.90 -4.42 9.28
C LEU A 227 6.40 -4.55 9.56
N GLN A 228 7.17 -4.95 8.55
CA GLN A 228 8.64 -5.02 8.65
C GLN A 228 9.23 -3.63 8.98
N TYR A 229 8.80 -2.59 8.26
CA TYR A 229 9.20 -1.20 8.54
C TYR A 229 8.90 -0.79 9.99
N ALA A 230 7.68 -1.06 10.48
CA ALA A 230 7.28 -0.66 11.83
C ALA A 230 8.03 -1.41 12.93
N THR A 231 8.44 -2.65 12.68
CA THR A 231 9.22 -3.45 13.63
C THR A 231 10.64 -2.89 13.79
N GLU A 232 11.21 -2.31 12.75
CA GLU A 232 12.50 -1.61 12.81
C GLU A 232 12.43 -0.26 13.57
N GLN A 233 11.22 0.27 13.84
CA GLN A 233 11.03 1.50 14.62
C GLN A 233 10.89 1.26 16.13
N LEU A 234 10.81 -0.01 16.55
CA LEU A 234 10.75 -0.43 17.96
C LEU A 234 12.16 -0.56 18.56
#